data_AF-A0AAN6N3H9-F1
#
_entry.id   AF-A0AAN6N3H9-F1
#
_cell.length_a   1.000
_cell.length_b   1.000
_cell.length_c   1.000
_cell.angle_alpha   90.00
_cell.angle_beta   90.00
_cell.angle_gamma   90.00
#
_symmetry.space_group_name_H-M   'P 1'
#
loop_
_entity.id
_entity.type
_entity.pdbx_description
1 polymer ?
#
loop_
_entity_poly.entity_id
_entity_poly.type
_entity_poly.pdbx_seq_one_letter_code
_entity_poly.pdbx_strand_id
1 'polypeptide(L)'
;MTSSSFPGRLTAYSGQSNKNGGKRCSRTLFVTLADGREVVVQFHTEQLDVDAFKIAKVALGSFVPDAEALANEELESAGAWAYSLTLMPGKLWLHGVAGKGAEGRIAVNKSLGRVFSKGFLADNSYEAVETKLRPHLDAILASPLEDILPYKATVENFAKRLDYFAQLPLWVAHYDLNGVNVLINEKCEVTALIDWELSTPLPFGAGFGRIHTIAGEYTGGEFWMPDEFEVAERGFWTELFDGMPEHIRTILEKRIDLVQDVVILATLLSCFFFEDGKVGVGQVALKALPKFMTYRIPFVRGQEQPYRE
;
A
#
# COMPACT_ATOMS: atom_id res chain seq x y z
N MET A 1 27.55 -36.78 -5.51
CA MET A 1 26.43 -35.91 -5.12
C MET A 1 25.83 -35.37 -6.40
N THR A 2 24.65 -35.85 -6.74
CA THR A 2 24.00 -35.63 -8.03
C THR A 2 23.41 -34.23 -8.09
N SER A 3 23.96 -33.39 -8.97
CA SER A 3 23.34 -32.12 -9.36
C SER A 3 22.06 -32.42 -10.16
N SER A 4 20.90 -32.16 -9.58
CA SER A 4 19.64 -32.18 -10.31
C SER A 4 19.52 -30.89 -11.11
N SER A 5 19.89 -30.92 -12.39
CA SER A 5 19.57 -29.88 -13.36
C SER A 5 18.06 -29.83 -13.55
N PHE A 6 17.43 -28.68 -13.30
CA PHE A 6 16.02 -28.45 -13.59
C PHE A 6 15.79 -28.33 -15.11
N PRO A 7 15.05 -29.25 -15.77
CA PRO A 7 14.71 -29.12 -17.17
C PRO A 7 13.36 -28.40 -17.26
N GLY A 8 13.41 -27.06 -17.33
CA GLY A 8 12.23 -26.21 -17.58
C GLY A 8 12.43 -25.38 -18.84
N ARG A 9 11.39 -25.25 -19.67
CA ARG A 9 11.40 -24.33 -20.81
C ARG A 9 11.25 -22.90 -20.27
N LEU A 10 12.37 -22.22 -20.09
CA LEU A 10 12.41 -20.84 -19.58
C LEU A 10 11.87 -19.88 -20.65
N THR A 11 10.64 -19.40 -20.50
CA THR A 11 10.16 -18.24 -21.28
C THR A 11 10.35 -17.00 -20.43
N ALA A 12 11.60 -16.54 -20.32
CA ALA A 12 11.95 -15.40 -19.49
C ALA A 12 11.58 -14.08 -20.17
N TYR A 13 10.52 -13.43 -19.68
CA TYR A 13 10.33 -11.99 -19.86
C TYR A 13 10.84 -11.29 -18.60
N SER A 14 11.82 -10.39 -18.75
CA SER A 14 12.41 -9.66 -17.63
C SER A 14 11.82 -8.25 -17.52
N GLY A 15 11.25 -7.93 -16.36
CA GLY A 15 11.03 -6.57 -15.90
C GLY A 15 12.08 -6.18 -14.87
N GLN A 16 12.68 -5.00 -15.02
CA GLN A 16 13.52 -4.37 -14.00
C GLN A 16 12.73 -3.19 -13.43
N SER A 17 12.44 -3.21 -12.13
CA SER A 17 11.89 -2.04 -11.43
C SER A 17 13.01 -1.40 -10.61
N ASN A 18 13.06 -0.06 -10.66
CA ASN A 18 13.97 0.74 -9.85
C ASN A 18 13.06 1.59 -8.95
N LYS A 19 13.01 1.29 -7.65
CA LYS A 19 12.17 2.06 -6.72
C LYS A 19 12.94 3.29 -6.21
N ASN A 20 12.32 4.46 -6.38
CA ASN A 20 12.64 5.79 -5.84
C ASN A 20 14.00 5.94 -5.12
N GLY A 21 15.08 6.16 -5.89
CA GLY A 21 16.33 6.72 -5.35
C GLY A 21 17.17 5.84 -4.41
N GLY A 22 16.69 4.64 -4.08
CA GLY A 22 17.38 3.65 -3.24
C GLY A 22 17.75 2.38 -4.01
N LYS A 23 18.84 1.73 -3.62
CA LYS A 23 19.54 0.59 -4.26
C LYS A 23 18.76 -0.75 -4.35
N ARG A 24 17.43 -0.76 -4.29
CA ARG A 24 16.66 -2.01 -4.42
C ARG A 24 16.33 -2.28 -5.88
N CYS A 25 17.17 -3.10 -6.51
CA CYS A 25 16.89 -3.67 -7.82
C CYS A 25 16.32 -5.07 -7.63
N SER A 26 15.15 -5.33 -8.21
CA SER A 26 14.65 -6.68 -8.40
C SER A 26 14.64 -7.05 -9.88
N ARG A 27 14.86 -8.34 -10.15
CA ARG A 27 14.65 -8.93 -11.48
C ARG A 27 13.58 -9.99 -11.37
N THR A 28 12.48 -9.79 -12.09
CA THR A 28 11.34 -10.70 -12.09
C THR A 28 11.34 -11.56 -13.35
N LEU A 29 11.14 -12.87 -13.19
CA LEU A 29 10.98 -13.85 -14.27
C LEU A 29 9.65 -14.59 -14.10
N PHE A 30 8.97 -14.85 -15.21
CA PHE A 30 7.80 -15.73 -15.27
C PHE A 30 8.26 -17.11 -15.74
N VAL A 31 7.98 -18.15 -14.95
CA VAL A 31 8.51 -19.49 -15.17
C VAL A 31 7.39 -20.51 -15.17
N THR A 32 7.36 -21.36 -16.19
CA THR A 32 6.54 -22.59 -16.20
C THR A 32 7.41 -23.75 -15.72
N LEU A 33 7.02 -24.35 -14.59
CA LEU A 33 7.68 -25.51 -14.02
C LEU A 33 7.40 -26.76 -14.85
N ALA A 34 8.19 -27.82 -14.63
CA ALA A 34 8.05 -29.08 -15.37
C ALA A 34 6.68 -29.77 -15.15
N ASP A 35 6.03 -29.50 -14.02
CA ASP A 35 4.68 -29.98 -13.70
C ASP A 35 3.56 -29.09 -14.28
N GLY A 36 3.92 -28.07 -15.08
CA GLY A 36 2.99 -27.15 -15.72
C GLY A 36 2.53 -25.98 -14.83
N ARG A 37 2.91 -25.93 -13.55
CA ARG A 37 2.60 -24.78 -12.70
C ARG A 37 3.36 -23.54 -13.18
N GLU A 38 2.70 -22.39 -13.14
CA GLU A 38 3.32 -21.10 -13.44
C GLU A 38 3.63 -20.36 -12.13
N VAL A 39 4.86 -19.88 -12.03
CA VAL A 39 5.37 -19.15 -10.86
C VAL A 39 6.11 -17.89 -11.30
N VAL A 40 6.20 -16.94 -10.38
CA VAL A 40 7.03 -15.75 -10.53
C VAL A 40 8.29 -15.98 -9.71
N VAL A 41 9.46 -15.87 -10.34
CA VAL A 41 10.75 -15.92 -9.64
C VAL A 41 11.33 -14.52 -9.57
N GLN A 42 11.61 -14.03 -8.37
CA GLN A 42 12.21 -12.72 -8.15
C GLN A 42 13.61 -12.86 -7.57
N PHE A 43 14.56 -12.13 -8.14
CA PHE A 43 15.92 -12.00 -7.63
C PHE A 43 16.11 -10.60 -7.05
N HIS A 44 16.67 -10.52 -5.85
CA HIS A 44 16.89 -9.28 -5.13
C HIS A 44 18.34 -9.17 -4.67
N THR A 45 18.82 -7.93 -4.55
CA THR A 45 20.13 -7.58 -3.95
C THR A 45 20.05 -7.34 -2.44
N GLU A 46 18.87 -7.56 -1.85
CA GLU A 46 18.59 -7.47 -0.42
C GLU A 46 17.57 -8.57 -0.06
N GLN A 47 17.50 -8.95 1.21
CA GLN A 47 16.49 -9.91 1.66
C GLN A 47 15.09 -9.30 1.61
N LEU A 48 14.17 -10.00 0.96
CA LEU A 48 12.74 -9.69 0.97
C LEU A 48 12.11 -10.18 2.28
N ASP A 49 11.28 -9.32 2.88
CA ASP A 49 10.46 -9.68 4.03
C ASP A 49 9.29 -10.56 3.57
N VAL A 50 9.48 -11.87 3.66
CA VAL A 50 8.45 -12.86 3.29
C VAL A 50 7.32 -12.87 4.34
N ASP A 51 7.57 -12.44 5.57
CA ASP A 51 6.55 -12.45 6.63
C ASP A 51 5.49 -11.38 6.38
N ALA A 52 5.83 -10.26 5.74
CA ALA A 52 4.86 -9.29 5.26
C ALA A 52 3.79 -9.91 4.33
N PHE A 53 4.21 -10.79 3.42
CA PHE A 53 3.28 -11.53 2.54
C PHE A 53 2.41 -12.48 3.35
N LYS A 54 2.99 -13.25 4.28
CA LYS A 54 2.24 -14.21 5.12
C LYS A 54 1.18 -13.50 5.97
N ILE A 55 1.55 -12.39 6.62
CA ILE A 55 0.62 -11.60 7.44
C ILE A 55 -0.54 -11.08 6.59
N ALA A 56 -0.23 -10.48 5.43
CA ALA A 56 -1.27 -9.99 4.52
C ALA A 56 -2.16 -11.12 3.98
N LYS A 57 -1.58 -12.29 3.68
CA LYS A 57 -2.28 -13.49 3.22
C LYS A 57 -3.26 -14.02 4.27
N VAL A 58 -2.88 -14.03 5.54
CA VAL A 58 -3.77 -14.48 6.63
C VAL A 58 -5.07 -13.67 6.66
N ALA A 59 -5.00 -12.36 6.44
CA ALA A 59 -6.18 -11.49 6.46
C ALA A 59 -6.93 -11.47 5.11
N LEU A 60 -6.19 -11.33 4.00
CA LEU A 60 -6.77 -11.07 2.68
C LEU A 60 -6.94 -12.34 1.83
N GLY A 61 -6.39 -13.47 2.26
CA GLY A 61 -6.53 -14.76 1.58
C GLY A 61 -5.97 -14.74 0.16
N SER A 62 -6.77 -15.17 -0.81
CA SER A 62 -6.34 -15.36 -2.21
C SER A 62 -5.97 -14.08 -2.96
N PHE A 63 -6.11 -12.89 -2.37
CA PHE A 63 -5.69 -11.64 -3.01
C PHE A 63 -4.19 -11.36 -2.88
N VAL A 64 -3.47 -12.10 -2.02
CA VAL A 64 -2.03 -11.92 -1.79
C VAL A 64 -1.30 -13.16 -2.36
N PRO A 65 -0.18 -13.00 -3.08
CA PRO A 65 0.61 -14.14 -3.52
C PRO A 65 1.21 -14.90 -2.34
N ASP A 66 1.34 -16.21 -2.46
CA ASP A 66 2.26 -16.94 -1.60
C ASP A 66 3.69 -16.56 -2.02
N ALA A 67 4.59 -16.42 -1.05
CA ALA A 67 5.98 -16.07 -1.28
C ALA A 67 6.86 -17.00 -0.45
N GLU A 68 7.90 -17.54 -1.07
CA GLU A 68 8.83 -18.49 -0.46
C GLU A 68 10.26 -18.14 -0.87
N ALA A 69 11.20 -18.18 0.08
CA ALA A 69 12.61 -18.02 -0.21
C ALA A 69 13.17 -19.29 -0.87
N LEU A 70 13.89 -19.13 -1.98
CA LEU A 70 14.60 -20.19 -2.67
C LEU A 70 16.05 -20.19 -2.17
N ALA A 71 16.31 -20.95 -1.10
CA ALA A 71 17.65 -21.04 -0.50
C ALA A 71 18.68 -21.49 -1.54
N ASN A 72 19.76 -20.72 -1.67
CA ASN A 72 20.85 -21.01 -2.59
C ASN A 72 22.14 -20.36 -2.10
N GLU A 73 23.03 -21.18 -1.53
CA GLU A 73 24.28 -20.71 -0.92
C GLU A 73 25.19 -19.94 -1.89
N GLU A 74 25.21 -20.31 -3.18
CA GLU A 74 26.02 -19.63 -4.19
C GLU A 74 25.49 -18.22 -4.49
N LEU A 75 24.17 -18.08 -4.66
CA LEU A 75 23.53 -16.78 -4.85
C LEU A 75 23.69 -15.91 -3.60
N GLU A 76 23.43 -16.47 -2.42
CA GLU A 76 23.53 -15.75 -1.15
C GLU A 76 24.97 -15.28 -0.89
N SER A 77 25.96 -16.12 -1.18
CA SER A 77 27.38 -15.75 -1.11
C SER A 77 27.77 -14.66 -2.13
N ALA A 78 27.05 -14.57 -3.25
CA ALA A 78 27.19 -13.52 -4.24
C ALA A 78 26.36 -12.25 -3.92
N GLY A 79 25.67 -12.21 -2.77
CA GLY A 79 24.84 -11.08 -2.35
C GLY A 79 23.52 -10.98 -3.11
N ALA A 80 22.97 -12.11 -3.55
CA ALA A 80 21.68 -12.21 -4.21
C ALA A 80 20.75 -13.20 -3.50
N TRP A 81 19.47 -12.87 -3.45
CA TRP A 81 18.43 -13.73 -2.89
C TRP A 81 17.37 -14.01 -3.94
N ALA A 82 16.89 -15.24 -3.99
CA ALA A 82 15.86 -15.67 -4.92
C ALA A 82 14.58 -16.04 -4.17
N TYR A 83 13.44 -15.71 -4.75
CA TYR A 83 12.12 -15.96 -4.18
C TYR A 83 11.19 -16.53 -5.24
N SER A 84 10.34 -17.47 -4.85
CA SER A 84 9.23 -17.97 -5.65
C SER A 84 7.94 -17.38 -5.14
N LEU A 85 7.14 -16.80 -6.04
CA LEU A 85 5.84 -16.22 -5.76
C LEU A 85 4.77 -16.86 -6.64
N THR A 86 3.55 -16.98 -6.10
CA THR A 86 2.37 -17.39 -6.88
C THR A 86 2.13 -16.40 -8.03
N LEU A 87 1.97 -16.91 -9.26
CA LEU A 87 1.54 -16.08 -10.38
C LEU A 87 0.08 -15.67 -10.20
N MET A 88 -0.14 -14.40 -9.88
CA MET A 88 -1.48 -13.87 -9.62
C MET A 88 -2.25 -13.59 -10.92
N PRO A 89 -3.54 -13.92 -10.99
CA PRO A 89 -4.35 -13.66 -12.19
C PRO A 89 -4.70 -12.17 -12.32
N GLY A 90 -4.94 -11.75 -13.56
CA GLY A 90 -5.41 -10.39 -13.88
C GLY A 90 -4.37 -9.56 -14.64
N LYS A 91 -4.74 -8.32 -14.93
CA LYS A 91 -3.87 -7.32 -15.56
C LYS A 91 -3.59 -6.21 -14.57
N LEU A 92 -2.40 -5.62 -14.62
CA LEU A 92 -2.08 -4.40 -13.86
C LEU A 92 -3.14 -3.34 -14.12
N TRP A 93 -3.67 -2.72 -13.06
CA TRP A 93 -4.65 -1.63 -13.18
C TRP A 93 -4.15 -0.57 -14.15
N LEU A 94 -2.89 -0.13 -14.03
CA LEU A 94 -2.27 0.86 -14.93
C LEU A 94 -2.55 0.58 -16.42
N HIS A 95 -2.59 -0.70 -16.82
CA HIS A 95 -2.89 -1.11 -18.19
C HIS A 95 -4.33 -1.56 -18.41
N GLY A 96 -4.99 -2.12 -17.39
CA GLY A 96 -6.32 -2.70 -17.47
C GLY A 96 -7.48 -1.70 -17.49
N VAL A 97 -7.27 -0.48 -16.96
CA VAL A 97 -8.29 0.59 -16.99
C VAL A 97 -8.12 1.54 -18.19
N ALA A 98 -7.07 1.38 -19.00
CA ALA A 98 -6.92 2.14 -20.24
C ALA A 98 -8.19 1.98 -21.11
N GLY A 99 -8.91 3.08 -21.33
CA GLY A 99 -10.17 3.12 -22.08
C GLY A 99 -11.45 2.74 -21.29
N LYS A 100 -11.36 2.43 -19.99
CA LYS A 100 -12.53 2.12 -19.14
C LYS A 100 -13.13 3.34 -18.42
N GLY A 101 -12.42 4.46 -18.41
CA GLY A 101 -12.90 5.74 -17.89
C GLY A 101 -13.44 5.67 -16.45
N ALA A 102 -14.50 6.43 -16.19
CA ALA A 102 -15.12 6.58 -14.87
C ALA A 102 -15.60 5.26 -14.25
N GLU A 103 -16.26 4.41 -15.04
CA GLU A 103 -16.83 3.14 -14.55
C GLU A 103 -15.74 2.20 -14.02
N GLY A 104 -14.61 2.12 -14.73
CA GLY A 104 -13.48 1.30 -14.31
C GLY A 104 -12.91 1.78 -12.97
N ARG A 105 -12.68 3.09 -12.83
CA ARG A 105 -12.17 3.68 -11.58
C ARG A 105 -13.10 3.42 -10.39
N ILE A 106 -14.41 3.61 -10.56
CA ILE A 106 -15.39 3.33 -9.51
C ILE A 106 -15.35 1.85 -9.13
N ALA A 107 -15.35 0.95 -10.12
CA ALA A 107 -15.33 -0.49 -9.89
C ALA A 107 -14.09 -0.95 -9.13
N VAL A 108 -12.89 -0.48 -9.52
CA VAL A 108 -11.65 -0.83 -8.82
C VAL A 108 -11.66 -0.31 -7.38
N ASN A 109 -12.04 0.94 -7.15
CA ASN A 109 -12.07 1.52 -5.80
C ASN A 109 -13.05 0.77 -4.88
N LYS A 110 -14.26 0.44 -5.35
CA LYS A 110 -15.20 -0.41 -4.61
C LYS A 110 -14.62 -1.78 -4.32
N SER A 111 -13.98 -2.39 -5.31
CA SER A 111 -13.36 -3.71 -5.14
C SER A 111 -12.20 -3.68 -4.16
N LEU A 112 -11.38 -2.62 -4.14
CA LEU A 112 -10.35 -2.42 -3.13
C LEU A 112 -10.95 -2.31 -1.74
N GLY A 113 -12.05 -1.56 -1.57
CA GLY A 113 -12.78 -1.48 -0.31
C GLY A 113 -13.21 -2.85 0.19
N ARG A 114 -13.80 -3.68 -0.68
CA ARG A 114 -14.16 -5.08 -0.35
C ARG A 114 -12.99 -5.97 0.02
N VAL A 115 -11.83 -5.80 -0.61
CA VAL A 115 -10.63 -6.57 -0.28
C VAL A 115 -10.14 -6.16 1.10
N PHE A 116 -9.94 -4.85 1.31
CA PHE A 116 -9.40 -4.32 2.56
C PHE A 116 -10.37 -4.42 3.74
N SER A 117 -11.67 -4.64 3.54
CA SER A 117 -12.64 -4.90 4.63
C SER A 117 -12.33 -6.15 5.46
N LYS A 118 -11.53 -7.06 4.88
CA LYS A 118 -11.03 -8.28 5.52
C LYS A 118 -9.71 -8.07 6.28
N GLY A 119 -9.14 -6.88 6.24
CA GLY A 119 -7.78 -6.59 6.70
C GLY A 119 -7.60 -6.54 8.23
N PHE A 120 -8.65 -6.79 9.02
CA PHE A 120 -8.55 -6.82 10.48
C PHE A 120 -7.58 -7.90 10.96
N LEU A 121 -6.70 -7.54 11.89
CA LEU A 121 -5.82 -8.49 12.58
C LEU A 121 -6.18 -8.52 14.06
N ALA A 122 -6.27 -9.73 14.63
CA ALA A 122 -6.60 -9.97 16.03
C ALA A 122 -5.41 -9.68 16.97
N ASP A 123 -4.87 -8.46 16.88
CA ASP A 123 -3.80 -7.92 17.70
C ASP A 123 -4.06 -6.41 17.93
N ASN A 124 -3.12 -5.72 18.56
CA ASN A 124 -3.19 -4.32 18.91
C ASN A 124 -2.20 -3.48 18.11
N SER A 125 -2.45 -2.17 18.04
CA SER A 125 -1.63 -1.27 17.21
C SER A 125 -0.43 -0.66 17.93
N TYR A 126 -0.16 -1.04 19.19
CA TYR A 126 0.90 -0.42 19.99
C TYR A 126 2.27 -0.57 19.34
N GLU A 127 2.66 -1.81 19.00
CA GLU A 127 3.96 -2.08 18.38
C GLU A 127 4.09 -1.38 17.02
N ALA A 128 3.05 -1.38 16.19
CA ALA A 128 3.06 -0.67 14.92
C ALA A 128 3.24 0.85 15.09
N VAL A 129 2.63 1.44 16.11
CA VAL A 129 2.82 2.87 16.44
C VAL A 129 4.26 3.12 16.88
N GLU A 130 4.77 2.34 17.83
CA GLU A 130 6.11 2.54 18.41
C GLU A 130 7.25 2.29 17.42
N THR A 131 7.09 1.31 16.53
CA THR A 131 8.16 0.87 15.62
C THR A 131 8.08 1.49 14.23
N LYS A 132 6.90 1.98 13.81
CA LYS A 132 6.70 2.53 12.45
C LYS A 132 6.32 4.01 12.49
N LEU A 133 5.24 4.39 13.17
CA LEU A 133 4.73 5.76 13.11
C LEU A 133 5.57 6.74 13.94
N ARG A 134 5.95 6.37 15.16
CA ARG A 134 6.75 7.22 16.05
C ARG A 134 8.13 7.53 15.47
N PRO A 135 8.95 6.55 15.03
CA PRO A 135 10.27 6.84 14.48
C PRO A 135 10.21 7.68 13.21
N HIS A 136 9.17 7.48 12.38
CA HIS A 136 8.95 8.28 11.17
C HIS A 136 8.64 9.74 11.53
N LEU A 137 7.72 9.99 12.47
CA LEU A 137 7.42 11.34 12.94
C LEU A 137 8.64 12.01 13.59
N ASP A 138 9.37 11.29 14.43
CA ASP A 138 10.60 11.78 15.07
C ASP A 138 11.66 12.14 14.02
N ALA A 139 11.82 11.32 12.97
CA ALA A 139 12.71 11.61 11.86
C ALA A 139 12.29 12.87 11.08
N ILE A 140 10.99 13.08 10.84
CA ILE A 140 10.47 14.30 10.20
C ILE A 140 10.76 15.52 11.07
N LEU A 141 10.53 15.44 12.39
CA LEU A 141 10.79 16.54 13.32
C LEU A 141 12.26 16.89 13.45
N ALA A 142 13.14 15.89 13.35
CA ALA A 142 14.60 16.06 13.40
C ALA A 142 15.21 16.46 12.04
N SER A 143 14.45 16.36 10.95
CA SER A 143 14.94 16.61 9.60
C SER A 143 15.23 18.10 9.35
N PRO A 144 16.33 18.43 8.66
CA PRO A 144 16.67 19.81 8.31
C PRO A 144 15.94 20.33 7.04
N LEU A 145 15.05 19.53 6.44
CA LEU A 145 14.39 19.90 5.18
C LEU A 145 13.44 21.09 5.39
N GLU A 146 13.66 22.16 4.62
CA GLU A 146 12.84 23.38 4.69
C GLU A 146 11.38 23.12 4.29
N ASP A 147 11.14 22.14 3.40
CA ASP A 147 9.80 21.71 2.96
C ASP A 147 8.89 21.24 4.12
N ILE A 148 9.47 20.83 5.25
CA ILE A 148 8.74 20.38 6.45
C ILE A 148 8.24 21.55 7.28
N LEU A 149 8.88 22.72 7.22
CA LEU A 149 8.61 23.87 8.09
C LEU A 149 7.12 24.28 8.12
N PRO A 150 6.38 24.33 7.00
CA PRO A 150 4.96 24.68 7.02
C PRO A 150 4.09 23.66 7.78
N TYR A 151 4.56 22.43 7.95
CA TYR A 151 3.82 21.32 8.54
C TYR A 151 4.31 20.95 9.94
N LYS A 152 5.37 21.58 10.46
CA LYS A 152 6.01 21.20 11.72
C LYS A 152 5.04 21.14 12.90
N ALA A 153 4.20 22.16 13.07
CA ALA A 153 3.21 22.18 14.15
C ALA A 153 2.19 21.02 14.02
N THR A 154 1.82 20.66 12.79
CA THR A 154 0.93 19.53 12.51
C THR A 154 1.60 18.19 12.85
N VAL A 155 2.88 18.02 12.49
CA VAL A 155 3.68 16.84 12.83
C VAL A 155 3.83 16.70 14.35
N GLU A 156 4.13 17.79 15.06
CA GLU A 156 4.20 17.82 16.53
C GLU A 156 2.86 17.45 17.18
N ASN A 157 1.73 17.91 16.60
CA ASN A 157 0.41 17.54 17.07
C ASN A 157 0.13 16.05 16.87
N PHE A 158 0.50 15.47 15.73
CA PHE A 158 0.37 14.03 15.51
C PHE A 158 1.24 13.21 16.46
N ALA A 159 2.49 13.63 16.71
CA ALA A 159 3.38 12.96 17.65
C ALA A 159 2.78 12.87 19.06
N LYS A 160 2.11 13.93 19.53
CA LYS A 160 1.41 13.96 20.83
C LYS A 160 0.19 13.03 20.90
N ARG A 161 -0.31 12.56 19.75
CA ARG A 161 -1.54 11.78 19.64
C ARG A 161 -1.31 10.29 19.35
N LEU A 162 -0.05 9.86 19.23
CA LEU A 162 0.29 8.47 18.90
C LEU A 162 -0.35 7.44 19.83
N ASP A 163 -0.43 7.74 21.13
CA ASP A 163 -1.05 6.85 22.12
C ASP A 163 -2.57 6.67 21.89
N TYR A 164 -3.23 7.65 21.28
CA TYR A 164 -4.62 7.51 20.85
C TYR A 164 -4.70 6.68 19.57
N PHE A 165 -3.79 6.88 18.61
CA PHE A 165 -3.74 6.08 17.38
C PHE A 165 -3.51 4.60 17.66
N ALA A 166 -2.71 4.27 18.69
CA ALA A 166 -2.49 2.89 19.15
C ALA A 166 -3.77 2.18 19.62
N GLN A 167 -4.84 2.93 19.96
CA GLN A 167 -6.13 2.37 20.37
C GLN A 167 -7.03 1.98 19.20
N LEU A 168 -6.68 2.35 17.97
CA LEU A 168 -7.40 1.88 16.79
C LEU A 168 -7.03 0.41 16.50
N PRO A 169 -7.97 -0.40 15.96
CA PRO A 169 -7.70 -1.77 15.53
C PRO A 169 -6.49 -1.86 14.60
N LEU A 170 -5.71 -2.94 14.74
CA LEU A 170 -4.61 -3.23 13.82
C LEU A 170 -5.17 -3.72 12.48
N TRP A 171 -4.63 -3.20 11.39
CA TRP A 171 -5.09 -3.49 10.03
C TRP A 171 -3.93 -3.80 9.10
N VAL A 172 -4.14 -4.69 8.14
CA VAL A 172 -3.21 -4.87 7.02
C VAL A 172 -3.13 -3.57 6.22
N ALA A 173 -1.92 -3.04 6.07
CA ALA A 173 -1.65 -1.85 5.28
C ALA A 173 -0.64 -2.15 4.18
N HIS A 174 -0.98 -1.78 2.95
CA HIS A 174 -0.09 -1.93 1.81
C HIS A 174 0.80 -0.68 1.69
N TYR A 175 2.12 -0.85 1.71
CA TYR A 175 3.07 0.28 1.72
C TYR A 175 2.96 1.17 0.48
N ASP A 176 2.90 0.55 -0.70
CA ASP A 176 2.91 1.27 -1.97
C ASP A 176 1.66 0.96 -2.82
N LEU A 177 0.47 1.22 -2.26
CA LEU A 177 -0.78 0.96 -2.99
C LEU A 177 -0.93 1.95 -4.15
N ASN A 178 -0.89 1.45 -5.39
CA ASN A 178 -1.02 2.25 -6.61
C ASN A 178 -1.42 1.36 -7.82
N GLY A 179 -1.62 1.96 -8.98
CA GLY A 179 -2.06 1.24 -10.20
C GLY A 179 -1.10 0.18 -10.74
N VAL A 180 0.17 0.14 -10.31
CA VAL A 180 1.14 -0.91 -10.70
C VAL A 180 1.23 -2.06 -9.70
N ASN A 181 0.58 -1.95 -8.54
CA ASN A 181 0.57 -2.99 -7.51
C ASN A 181 -0.82 -3.65 -7.33
N VAL A 182 -1.79 -3.28 -8.17
CA VAL A 182 -3.15 -3.83 -8.19
C VAL A 182 -3.39 -4.58 -9.49
N LEU A 183 -3.77 -5.85 -9.41
CA LEU A 183 -4.25 -6.63 -10.55
C LEU A 183 -5.78 -6.65 -10.58
N ILE A 184 -6.33 -6.56 -11.79
CA ILE A 184 -7.78 -6.52 -12.03
C ILE A 184 -8.20 -7.49 -13.15
N ASN A 185 -9.46 -7.93 -13.11
CA ASN A 185 -10.09 -8.67 -14.19
C ASN A 185 -10.75 -7.73 -15.23
N GLU A 186 -11.42 -8.29 -16.23
CA GLU A 186 -12.10 -7.53 -17.30
C GLU A 186 -13.25 -6.63 -16.82
N LYS A 187 -13.82 -6.95 -15.65
CA LYS A 187 -14.86 -6.18 -14.97
C LYS A 187 -14.29 -5.11 -14.04
N CYS A 188 -12.97 -4.92 -14.03
CA CYS A 188 -12.27 -4.02 -13.12
C CYS A 188 -12.45 -4.40 -11.64
N GLU A 189 -12.68 -5.69 -11.34
CA GLU A 189 -12.63 -6.22 -9.99
C GLU A 189 -11.19 -6.57 -9.65
N VAL A 190 -10.74 -6.23 -8.44
CA VAL A 190 -9.42 -6.56 -7.93
C VAL A 190 -9.31 -8.08 -7.81
N THR A 191 -8.28 -8.65 -8.45
CA THR A 191 -7.96 -10.07 -8.39
C THR A 191 -6.75 -10.34 -7.52
N ALA A 192 -5.83 -9.38 -7.38
CA ALA A 192 -4.69 -9.49 -6.50
C ALA A 192 -4.07 -8.13 -6.14
N LEU A 193 -3.34 -8.14 -5.03
CA LEU A 193 -2.43 -7.09 -4.58
C LEU A 193 -1.04 -7.72 -4.51
N ILE A 194 -0.06 -7.11 -5.17
CA ILE A 194 1.33 -7.60 -5.25
C ILE A 194 2.27 -6.60 -4.58
N ASP A 195 3.54 -6.96 -4.39
CA ASP A 195 4.57 -6.05 -3.88
C ASP A 195 4.42 -5.69 -2.38
N TRP A 196 4.27 -6.73 -1.54
CA TRP A 196 4.06 -6.59 -0.09
C TRP A 196 5.34 -6.44 0.73
N GLU A 197 6.53 -6.48 0.12
CA GLU A 197 7.83 -6.57 0.80
C GLU A 197 8.17 -5.43 1.78
N LEU A 198 7.46 -4.30 1.69
CA LEU A 198 7.61 -3.14 2.58
C LEU A 198 6.38 -2.90 3.46
N SER A 199 5.36 -3.73 3.30
CA SER A 199 4.09 -3.59 3.99
C SER A 199 4.20 -4.09 5.41
N THR A 200 3.57 -3.37 6.32
CA THR A 200 3.47 -3.73 7.73
C THR A 200 2.05 -3.45 8.18
N PRO A 201 1.47 -4.23 9.09
CA PRO A 201 0.25 -3.83 9.75
C PRO A 201 0.39 -2.47 10.44
N LEU A 202 -0.67 -1.67 10.40
CA LEU A 202 -0.73 -0.33 10.99
C LEU A 202 -2.10 -0.09 11.65
N PRO A 203 -2.24 0.92 12.53
CA PRO A 203 -3.55 1.33 13.00
C PRO A 203 -4.52 1.60 11.84
N PHE A 204 -5.79 1.23 11.99
CA PHE A 204 -6.82 1.47 10.98
C PHE A 204 -6.82 2.94 10.52
N GLY A 205 -6.84 3.17 9.21
CA GLY A 205 -6.69 4.50 8.61
C GLY A 205 -5.29 4.78 8.09
N ALA A 206 -4.24 4.24 8.74
CA ALA A 206 -2.85 4.57 8.38
C ALA A 206 -2.44 3.95 7.04
N GLY A 207 -3.00 2.79 6.69
CA GLY A 207 -2.83 2.19 5.36
C GLY A 207 -3.64 2.88 4.25
N PHE A 208 -4.47 3.88 4.57
CA PHE A 208 -5.44 4.48 3.65
C PHE A 208 -5.14 5.93 3.30
N GLY A 209 -3.96 6.47 3.66
CA GLY A 209 -3.54 7.84 3.34
C GLY A 209 -3.43 8.14 1.83
N ARG A 210 -3.45 7.12 0.97
CA ARG A 210 -3.40 7.28 -0.50
C ARG A 210 -4.72 6.99 -1.21
N ILE A 211 -5.78 6.61 -0.51
CA ILE A 211 -7.06 6.24 -1.15
C ILE A 211 -7.65 7.40 -1.95
N HIS A 212 -7.57 8.63 -1.44
CA HIS A 212 -7.99 9.81 -2.21
C HIS A 212 -7.15 9.99 -3.47
N THR A 213 -5.84 9.72 -3.44
CA THR A 213 -5.00 9.79 -4.65
C THR A 213 -5.32 8.69 -5.66
N ILE A 214 -5.79 7.53 -5.19
CA ILE A 214 -6.21 6.38 -6.03
C ILE A 214 -7.57 6.65 -6.70
N ALA A 215 -8.44 7.42 -6.05
CA ALA A 215 -9.67 7.91 -6.66
C ALA A 215 -9.42 9.08 -7.63
N GLY A 216 -8.31 9.81 -7.51
CA GLY A 216 -7.95 10.92 -8.39
C GLY A 216 -6.94 10.57 -9.48
N GLU A 217 -6.39 11.60 -10.12
CA GLU A 217 -5.35 11.46 -11.14
C GLU A 217 -4.23 12.47 -10.92
N TYR A 218 -3.03 12.14 -11.40
CA TYR A 218 -1.95 13.10 -11.56
C TYR A 218 -1.73 13.40 -13.03
N THR A 219 -1.90 14.67 -13.41
CA THR A 219 -1.65 15.16 -14.77
C THR A 219 -0.72 16.35 -14.69
N GLY A 220 0.40 16.31 -15.43
CA GLY A 220 1.39 17.40 -15.41
C GLY A 220 2.07 17.64 -14.06
N GLY A 221 2.05 16.65 -13.15
CA GLY A 221 2.56 16.79 -11.78
C GLY A 221 1.60 17.49 -10.83
N GLU A 222 0.34 17.70 -11.22
CA GLU A 222 -0.73 18.23 -10.39
C GLU A 222 -1.79 17.18 -10.13
N PHE A 223 -2.38 17.22 -8.94
CA PHE A 223 -3.47 16.33 -8.56
C PHE A 223 -4.83 16.87 -9.06
N TRP A 224 -5.54 16.03 -9.81
CA TRP A 224 -6.85 16.34 -10.35
C TRP A 224 -7.93 15.37 -9.83
N MET A 225 -9.13 15.92 -9.61
CA MET A 225 -10.32 15.15 -9.24
C MET A 225 -11.20 15.00 -10.48
N PRO A 226 -11.30 13.80 -11.08
CA PRO A 226 -12.25 13.55 -12.15
C PRO A 226 -13.70 13.71 -11.67
N ASP A 227 -14.64 13.84 -12.61
CA ASP A 227 -16.07 14.00 -12.31
C ASP A 227 -16.61 12.86 -11.42
N GLU A 228 -16.09 11.65 -11.60
CA GLU A 228 -16.46 10.47 -10.81
C GLU A 228 -15.69 10.32 -9.49
N PHE A 229 -14.76 11.22 -9.17
CA PHE A 229 -13.85 11.11 -8.01
C PHE A 229 -14.58 10.74 -6.74
N GLU A 230 -15.63 11.50 -6.41
CA GLU A 230 -16.38 11.33 -5.18
C GLU A 230 -17.13 10.00 -5.15
N VAL A 231 -17.66 9.55 -6.29
CA VAL A 231 -18.35 8.27 -6.39
C VAL A 231 -17.39 7.10 -6.18
N ALA A 232 -16.17 7.20 -6.74
CA ALA A 232 -15.13 6.20 -6.58
C ALA A 232 -14.62 6.15 -5.14
N GLU A 233 -14.29 7.30 -4.55
CA GLU A 233 -13.78 7.41 -3.18
C GLU A 233 -14.81 6.96 -2.14
N ARG A 234 -16.07 7.39 -2.26
CA ARG A 234 -17.16 6.87 -1.41
C ARG A 234 -17.35 5.38 -1.60
N GLY A 235 -17.27 4.91 -2.83
CA GLY A 235 -17.34 3.48 -3.16
C GLY A 235 -16.32 2.65 -2.38
N PHE A 236 -15.06 3.10 -2.30
CA PHE A 236 -14.05 2.43 -1.47
C PHE A 236 -14.46 2.40 0.01
N TRP A 237 -14.76 3.56 0.59
CA TRP A 237 -15.02 3.68 2.03
C TRP A 237 -16.29 2.92 2.45
N THR A 238 -17.35 2.98 1.66
CA THR A 238 -18.59 2.23 1.89
C THR A 238 -18.32 0.72 1.89
N GLU A 239 -17.66 0.19 0.86
CA GLU A 239 -17.40 -1.26 0.77
C GLU A 239 -16.41 -1.74 1.86
N LEU A 240 -15.49 -0.88 2.28
CA LEU A 240 -14.59 -1.13 3.42
C LEU A 240 -15.37 -1.32 4.71
N PHE A 241 -16.24 -0.36 5.06
CA PHE A 241 -17.05 -0.40 6.27
C PHE A 241 -18.15 -1.46 6.22
N ASP A 242 -18.80 -1.66 5.07
CA ASP A 242 -19.87 -2.64 4.94
C ASP A 242 -19.36 -4.08 5.03
N GLY A 243 -18.14 -4.34 4.55
CA GLY A 243 -17.55 -5.67 4.54
C GLY A 243 -16.87 -6.10 5.83
N MET A 244 -16.58 -5.18 6.76
CA MET A 244 -15.86 -5.51 8.00
C MET A 244 -16.81 -6.03 9.10
N PRO A 245 -16.30 -6.80 10.10
CA PRO A 245 -17.10 -7.28 11.21
C PRO A 245 -17.81 -6.16 11.97
N GLU A 246 -19.08 -6.37 12.33
CA GLU A 246 -19.96 -5.35 12.94
C GLU A 246 -19.36 -4.74 14.22
N HIS A 247 -18.78 -5.56 15.09
CA HIS A 247 -18.17 -5.09 16.33
C HIS A 247 -16.98 -4.14 16.08
N ILE A 248 -16.18 -4.40 15.03
CA ILE A 248 -15.07 -3.53 14.62
C ILE A 248 -15.61 -2.23 14.04
N ARG A 249 -16.59 -2.32 13.13
CA ARG A 249 -17.25 -1.16 12.52
C ARG A 249 -17.77 -0.20 13.57
N THR A 250 -18.47 -0.72 14.58
CA THR A 250 -19.03 0.06 15.69
C THR A 250 -17.93 0.77 16.50
N ILE A 251 -16.77 0.14 16.71
CA ILE A 251 -15.62 0.78 17.38
C ILE A 251 -15.09 1.95 16.55
N LEU A 252 -14.94 1.75 15.24
CA LEU A 252 -14.40 2.75 14.32
C LEU A 252 -15.35 3.93 14.13
N GLU A 253 -16.65 3.69 13.97
CA GLU A 253 -17.67 4.73 13.86
C GLU A 253 -17.71 5.63 15.10
N LYS A 254 -17.57 5.06 16.30
CA LYS A 254 -17.48 5.84 17.55
C LYS A 254 -16.20 6.68 17.66
N ARG A 255 -15.19 6.39 16.85
CA ARG A 255 -13.86 7.03 16.85
C ARG A 255 -13.53 7.61 15.48
N ILE A 256 -14.54 7.99 14.70
CA ILE A 256 -14.35 8.31 13.29
C ILE A 256 -13.44 9.54 13.06
N ASP A 257 -13.46 10.51 13.97
CA ASP A 257 -12.53 11.65 13.92
C ASP A 257 -11.08 11.21 14.13
N LEU A 258 -10.85 10.20 14.99
CA LEU A 258 -9.52 9.63 15.19
C LEU A 258 -9.05 8.86 13.95
N VAL A 259 -9.96 8.14 13.28
CA VAL A 259 -9.67 7.49 11.99
C VAL A 259 -9.27 8.53 10.94
N GLN A 260 -10.02 9.63 10.85
CA GLN A 260 -9.73 10.75 9.97
C GLN A 260 -8.33 11.32 10.24
N ASP A 261 -7.98 11.56 11.49
CA ASP A 261 -6.66 12.09 11.86
C ASP A 261 -5.52 11.14 11.45
N VAL A 262 -5.70 9.83 11.60
CA VAL A 262 -4.72 8.83 11.17
C VAL A 262 -4.59 8.76 9.65
N VAL A 263 -5.68 8.93 8.90
CA VAL A 263 -5.63 9.02 7.43
C VAL A 263 -4.84 10.25 6.98
N ILE A 264 -5.00 11.39 7.64
CA ILE A 264 -4.23 12.61 7.33
C ILE A 264 -2.77 12.47 7.74
N LEU A 265 -2.49 11.87 8.89
CA LEU A 265 -1.14 11.50 9.28
C LEU A 265 -0.48 10.66 8.18
N ALA A 266 -1.11 9.56 7.75
CA ALA A 266 -0.56 8.71 6.70
C ALA A 266 -0.38 9.44 5.36
N THR A 267 -1.26 10.37 5.03
CA THR A 267 -1.12 11.22 3.84
C THR A 267 0.16 12.07 3.94
N LEU A 268 0.41 12.70 5.09
CA LEU A 268 1.63 13.46 5.36
C LEU A 268 2.89 12.57 5.32
N LEU A 269 2.85 11.41 5.98
CA LEU A 269 3.96 10.45 6.00
C LEU A 269 4.30 9.93 4.60
N SER A 270 3.30 9.82 3.72
CA SER A 270 3.51 9.41 2.33
C SER A 270 4.20 10.48 1.47
N CYS A 271 4.08 11.76 1.84
CA CYS A 271 4.79 12.87 1.20
C CYS A 271 6.22 12.98 1.73
N PHE A 272 6.39 12.90 3.05
CA PHE A 272 7.69 12.93 3.73
C PHE A 272 8.16 11.51 4.05
N PHE A 273 8.49 10.70 3.05
CA PHE A 273 8.84 9.29 3.26
C PHE A 273 10.12 9.11 4.07
N PHE A 274 10.20 8.03 4.85
CA PHE A 274 11.35 7.70 5.69
C PHE A 274 11.96 6.37 5.26
N GLU A 275 13.12 6.45 4.62
CA GLU A 275 13.84 5.31 4.05
C GLU A 275 15.33 5.42 4.39
N ASP A 276 15.96 4.31 4.76
CA ASP A 276 17.39 4.23 5.11
C ASP A 276 17.85 5.27 6.16
N GLY A 277 16.99 5.52 7.15
CA GLY A 277 17.28 6.48 8.23
C GLY A 277 17.23 7.95 7.79
N LYS A 278 16.69 8.25 6.60
CA LYS A 278 16.60 9.60 6.07
C LYS A 278 15.17 9.93 5.66
N VAL A 279 14.80 11.19 5.88
CA VAL A 279 13.54 11.74 5.37
C VAL A 279 13.78 12.25 3.95
N GLY A 280 12.96 11.78 3.03
CA GLY A 280 12.85 12.31 1.67
C GLY A 280 11.53 13.05 1.46
N VAL A 281 11.41 13.71 0.31
CA VAL A 281 10.20 14.46 -0.06
C VAL A 281 9.75 14.04 -1.45
N GLY A 282 8.52 13.53 -1.55
CA GLY A 282 7.87 13.30 -2.84
C GLY A 282 7.45 14.62 -3.46
N GLN A 283 8.23 15.15 -4.41
CA GLN A 283 8.02 16.49 -4.99
C GLN A 283 6.62 16.70 -5.60
N VAL A 284 6.06 15.68 -6.23
CA VAL A 284 4.69 15.73 -6.77
C VAL A 284 3.65 15.77 -5.63
N ALA A 285 3.84 14.95 -4.60
CA ALA A 285 2.96 14.94 -3.43
C ALA A 285 3.07 16.25 -2.63
N LEU A 286 4.25 16.85 -2.53
CA LEU A 286 4.49 18.10 -1.80
C LEU A 286 3.65 19.26 -2.37
N LYS A 287 3.57 19.37 -3.71
CA LYS A 287 2.73 20.38 -4.37
C LYS A 287 1.25 20.25 -4.02
N ALA A 288 0.76 19.01 -3.91
CA ALA A 288 -0.63 18.73 -3.58
C ALA A 288 -0.89 18.67 -2.06
N LEU A 289 0.17 18.60 -1.23
CA LEU A 289 0.07 18.39 0.20
C LEU A 289 -0.82 19.42 0.92
N PRO A 290 -0.76 20.74 0.64
CA PRO A 290 -1.69 21.69 1.27
C PRO A 290 -3.16 21.31 1.09
N LYS A 291 -3.56 20.90 -0.13
CA LYS A 291 -4.90 20.40 -0.42
C LYS A 291 -5.16 19.07 0.29
N PHE A 292 -4.21 18.14 0.23
CA PHE A 292 -4.37 16.83 0.88
C PHE A 292 -4.55 16.89 2.39
N MET A 293 -3.94 17.88 3.06
CA MET A 293 -4.14 18.10 4.49
C MET A 293 -5.56 18.56 4.85
N THR A 294 -6.38 18.98 3.88
CA THR A 294 -7.79 19.34 4.07
C THR A 294 -8.77 18.23 3.71
N TYR A 295 -8.27 17.07 3.28
CA TYR A 295 -9.09 15.91 2.93
C TYR A 295 -9.97 15.45 4.10
N ARG A 296 -11.20 15.05 3.81
CA ARG A 296 -12.11 14.44 4.78
C ARG A 296 -12.72 13.16 4.23
N ILE A 297 -12.63 12.08 5.00
CA ILE A 297 -13.25 10.80 4.64
C ILE A 297 -14.79 10.95 4.63
N PRO A 298 -15.52 10.16 3.82
CA PRO A 298 -16.96 10.29 3.64
C PRO A 298 -17.76 10.25 4.93
N PHE A 299 -17.35 9.38 5.86
CA PHE A 299 -18.01 9.19 7.16
C PHE A 299 -17.88 10.40 8.08
N VAL A 300 -16.88 11.27 7.87
CA VAL A 300 -16.70 12.51 8.63
C VAL A 300 -17.33 13.70 7.92
N ARG A 301 -17.23 13.78 6.59
CA ARG A 301 -17.75 14.93 5.80
C ARG A 301 -19.23 14.83 5.46
N GLY A 302 -19.88 13.67 5.60
CA GLY A 302 -21.27 13.50 5.18
C GLY A 302 -21.38 13.74 3.67
N GLN A 303 -22.13 14.77 3.26
CA GLN A 303 -22.32 15.18 1.85
C GLN A 303 -21.45 16.38 1.43
N GLU A 304 -20.61 16.92 2.32
CA GLU A 304 -19.71 18.02 1.98
C GLU A 304 -18.61 17.56 1.01
N GLN A 305 -17.93 18.52 0.36
CA GLN A 305 -16.84 18.25 -0.59
C GLN A 305 -15.66 17.49 0.05
N PRO A 306 -14.90 16.67 -0.72
CA PRO A 306 -13.80 15.87 -0.17
C PRO A 306 -12.67 16.68 0.45
N TYR A 307 -12.43 17.89 -0.05
CA TYR A 307 -11.39 18.81 0.42
C TYR A 307 -12.04 20.12 0.84
N ARG A 308 -11.58 20.70 1.96
CA ARG A 308 -11.98 22.06 2.33
C ARG A 308 -11.22 23.07 1.49
N GLU A 309 -11.90 24.18 1.19
CA GLU A 309 -11.31 25.40 0.63
C GLU A 309 -10.32 26.06 1.61
#